data_AF-A0A6C0HCT9-F1
#
_entry.id   AF-A0A6C0HCT9-F1
#
_cell.length_a   1.000
_cell.length_b   1.000
_cell.length_c   1.000
_cell.angle_alpha   90.00
_cell.angle_beta   90.00
_cell.angle_gamma   90.00
#
_symmetry.space_group_name_H-M   'P 1'
#
loop_
_entity.id
_entity.type
_entity.pdbx_description
1 polymer ?
#
loop_
_entity_poly.entity_id
_entity_poly.type
_entity_poly.pdbx_seq_one_letter_code
_entity_poly.pdbx_strand_id
1 'polypeptide(L)'
;MLNLKNDFSPTKNNIIFDQNININTSCIKPDELLLGYCNINADNIIIIDYRYFKLIRKFNCIENDDIIEHMITIFEKVLETQENFTVFICLKTLTIGDIDKYYSTIGKISEIFKHKFPDKMHECFVYNAPFIFSQFIKIVSVFSDKKTMSKLKIVK
;
A
#
# COMPACT_ATOMS: atom_id res chain seq x y z
N MET A 1 23.73 2.33 15.27
CA MET A 1 23.38 0.93 14.96
C MET A 1 21.89 0.79 15.22
N LEU A 2 21.08 0.79 14.16
CA LEU A 2 19.62 0.67 14.26
C LEU A 2 19.26 -0.78 14.63
N ASN A 3 18.46 -0.94 15.68
CA ASN A 3 17.99 -2.25 16.15
C ASN A 3 16.63 -2.52 15.49
N LEU A 4 16.65 -2.94 14.22
CA LEU A 4 15.50 -3.53 13.54
C LEU A 4 15.29 -4.95 14.09
N LYS A 5 14.89 -5.07 15.36
CA LYS A 5 14.33 -6.31 15.90
C LYS A 5 12.81 -6.20 15.85
N ASN A 6 12.28 -6.44 14.67
CA ASN A 6 10.96 -7.01 14.50
C ASN A 6 11.14 -8.01 13.36
N ASP A 7 11.18 -9.29 13.70
CA ASP A 7 11.20 -10.39 12.74
C ASP A 7 9.93 -10.28 11.88
N PHE A 8 10.05 -9.64 10.72
CA PHE A 8 9.01 -9.64 9.69
C PHE A 8 9.03 -11.02 9.02
N SER A 9 8.36 -11.99 9.65
CA SER A 9 8.00 -13.27 9.05
C SER A 9 6.48 -13.34 8.88
N PRO A 10 5.93 -12.77 7.79
CA PRO A 10 4.49 -12.79 7.56
C PRO A 10 4.12 -14.12 6.92
N THR A 11 3.87 -15.13 7.74
CA THR A 11 2.93 -16.19 7.38
C THR A 11 1.52 -15.62 7.29
N LYS A 12 0.64 -16.25 6.50
CA LYS A 12 -0.79 -15.93 6.26
C LYS A 12 -1.63 -15.49 7.50
N ASN A 13 -1.16 -15.76 8.73
CA ASN A 13 -1.84 -15.44 9.99
C ASN A 13 -1.18 -14.32 10.84
N ASN A 14 -0.03 -13.74 10.46
CA ASN A 14 0.74 -12.83 11.32
C ASN A 14 1.24 -11.57 10.61
N ILE A 15 0.35 -10.82 9.95
CA ILE A 15 0.71 -9.47 9.51
C ILE A 15 0.27 -8.49 10.57
N ILE A 16 1.24 -8.12 11.39
CA ILE A 16 1.02 -7.24 12.52
C ILE A 16 0.99 -5.80 12.02
N PHE A 17 -0.15 -5.39 11.47
CA PHE A 17 -0.43 -3.98 11.17
C PHE A 17 -0.77 -3.16 12.42
N ASP A 18 -0.77 -3.78 13.59
CA ASP A 18 -1.37 -3.20 14.79
C ASP A 18 -0.41 -2.34 15.63
N GLN A 19 0.89 -2.52 15.47
CA GLN A 19 1.89 -1.75 16.20
C GLN A 19 1.93 -0.29 15.73
N ASN A 20 1.87 0.68 16.64
CA ASN A 20 2.11 2.08 16.30
C ASN A 20 3.52 2.25 15.76
N ILE A 21 3.66 2.90 14.60
CA ILE A 21 4.98 3.18 14.04
C ILE A 21 5.61 4.32 14.86
N ASN A 22 6.56 3.99 15.73
CA ASN A 22 7.30 4.97 16.52
C ASN A 22 8.63 5.28 15.82
N ILE A 23 8.60 6.15 14.81
CA ILE A 23 9.84 6.54 14.11
C ILE A 23 10.41 7.82 14.72
N ASN A 24 11.65 7.71 15.19
CA ASN A 24 12.43 8.86 15.65
C ASN A 24 12.76 9.75 14.44
N THR A 25 12.33 11.01 14.47
CA THR A 25 12.17 11.87 13.30
C THR A 25 13.46 12.52 12.78
N SER A 26 14.63 12.13 13.27
CA SER A 26 15.86 12.90 13.03
C SER A 26 16.63 12.56 11.75
N CYS A 27 16.36 11.45 11.03
CA CYS A 27 17.09 11.11 9.79
C CYS A 27 16.55 9.88 9.03
N ILE A 28 15.25 9.80 8.75
CA ILE A 28 14.73 8.68 7.94
C ILE A 28 15.13 8.89 6.48
N LYS A 29 15.73 7.88 5.84
CA LYS A 29 16.10 7.96 4.43
C LYS A 29 14.87 7.78 3.53
N PRO A 30 14.81 8.44 2.36
CA PRO A 30 13.70 8.25 1.40
C PRO A 30 13.42 6.78 1.07
N ASP A 31 14.46 5.99 0.82
CA ASP A 31 14.32 4.56 0.47
C ASP A 31 13.67 3.74 1.60
N GLU A 32 13.96 4.07 2.86
CA GLU A 32 13.35 3.39 4.01
C GLU A 32 11.85 3.70 4.10
N LEU A 33 11.45 4.92 3.73
CA LEU A 33 10.03 5.29 3.67
C LEU A 33 9.31 4.59 2.51
N LEU A 34 9.93 4.49 1.34
CA LEU A 34 9.39 3.77 0.19
C LEU A 34 9.21 2.28 0.49
N LEU A 35 10.23 1.64 1.06
CA LEU A 35 10.18 0.24 1.49
C LEU A 35 9.15 0.01 2.61
N GLY A 36 9.00 0.96 3.53
CA GLY A 36 7.94 0.90 4.54
C GLY A 36 6.55 1.04 3.91
N TYR A 37 6.39 1.91 2.91
CA TYR A 37 5.14 2.15 2.24
C TYR A 37 4.70 0.98 1.34
N CYS A 38 5.59 0.41 0.53
CA CYS A 38 5.30 -0.70 -0.36
C CYS A 38 6.48 -1.67 -0.41
N ASN A 39 6.27 -2.93 -0.06
CA ASN A 39 7.29 -3.97 -0.15
C ASN A 39 6.69 -5.34 -0.48
N ILE A 40 7.57 -6.33 -0.62
CA ILE A 40 7.23 -7.73 -0.84
C ILE A 40 7.70 -8.50 0.38
N ASN A 41 6.87 -9.42 0.86
CA ASN A 41 7.25 -10.30 1.94
C ASN A 41 7.90 -11.62 1.47
N ALA A 42 8.24 -12.51 2.41
CA ALA A 42 8.83 -13.82 2.12
C ALA A 42 7.93 -14.75 1.27
N ASP A 43 6.62 -14.53 1.30
CA ASP A 43 5.61 -15.30 0.56
C ASP A 43 5.24 -14.64 -0.80
N ASN A 44 6.03 -13.65 -1.26
CA ASN A 44 5.77 -12.84 -2.45
C ASN A 44 4.44 -12.07 -2.43
N ILE A 45 3.92 -11.78 -1.23
CA ILE A 45 2.74 -10.95 -1.03
C ILE A 45 3.18 -9.49 -0.95
N ILE A 46 2.47 -8.63 -1.67
CA ILE A 46 2.71 -7.20 -1.68
C ILE A 46 2.07 -6.59 -0.44
N ILE A 47 2.85 -5.84 0.34
CA ILE A 47 2.38 -5.12 1.53
C ILE A 47 2.38 -3.63 1.22
N ILE A 48 1.24 -2.97 1.42
CA ILE A 48 1.09 -1.51 1.32
C ILE A 48 0.66 -0.96 2.68
N ASP A 49 1.43 -0.05 3.25
CA ASP A 49 1.14 0.55 4.56
C ASP A 49 0.99 2.07 4.49
N TYR A 50 -0.26 2.52 4.57
CA TYR A 50 -0.63 3.93 4.44
C TYR A 50 0.01 4.84 5.50
N ARG A 51 0.43 4.30 6.64
CA ARG A 51 1.10 5.08 7.69
C ARG A 51 2.42 5.66 7.19
N TYR A 52 3.16 4.92 6.35
CA TYR A 52 4.38 5.43 5.72
C TYR A 52 4.06 6.48 4.65
N PHE A 53 2.96 6.34 3.91
CA PHE A 53 2.54 7.40 2.99
C PHE A 53 2.33 8.74 3.71
N LYS A 54 1.72 8.71 4.91
CA LYS A 54 1.62 9.92 5.75
C LYS A 54 2.98 10.52 6.11
N LEU A 55 3.95 9.68 6.45
CA LEU A 55 5.30 10.14 6.77
C LEU A 55 5.99 10.74 5.54
N ILE A 56 5.88 10.10 4.38
CA ILE A 56 6.38 10.63 3.11
C ILE A 56 5.81 12.02 2.85
N ARG A 57 4.49 12.18 3.01
CA ARG A 57 3.81 13.46 2.80
C ARG A 57 4.12 14.50 3.88
N LYS A 58 4.41 14.07 5.11
CA LYS A 58 4.83 14.95 6.21
C LYS A 58 6.23 15.51 5.97
N PHE A 59 7.16 14.68 5.50
CA PHE A 59 8.54 15.09 5.24
C PHE A 59 8.73 15.72 3.85
N ASN A 60 7.79 15.50 2.93
CA ASN A 60 7.80 16.05 1.57
C ASN A 60 9.13 15.81 0.85
N CYS A 61 9.67 14.59 0.99
CA CYS A 61 11.00 14.22 0.50
C CYS A 61 10.97 13.31 -0.73
N ILE A 62 9.79 12.87 -1.16
CA ILE A 62 9.59 11.94 -2.28
C ILE A 62 8.38 12.41 -3.09
N GLU A 63 8.58 12.56 -4.40
CA GLU A 63 7.53 13.00 -5.31
C GLU A 63 6.50 11.89 -5.55
N ASN A 64 5.32 12.25 -6.06
CA ASN A 64 4.29 11.24 -6.35
C ASN A 64 4.74 10.23 -7.40
N ASP A 65 5.52 10.68 -8.39
CA ASP A 65 5.98 9.83 -9.49
C ASP A 65 6.99 8.79 -9.00
N ASP A 66 7.90 9.16 -8.09
CA ASP A 66 8.83 8.22 -7.45
C ASP A 66 8.10 7.13 -6.65
N ILE A 67 7.01 7.49 -5.95
CA ILE A 67 6.18 6.51 -5.25
C ILE A 67 5.55 5.53 -6.25
N ILE A 68 4.98 6.06 -7.33
CA ILE A 68 4.30 5.24 -8.34
C ILE A 68 5.31 4.29 -9.00
N GLU A 69 6.49 4.79 -9.37
CA GLU A 69 7.56 3.98 -9.95
C GLU A 69 8.01 2.87 -9.00
N HIS A 70 8.24 3.20 -7.72
CA HIS A 70 8.56 2.19 -6.70
C HIS A 70 7.48 1.11 -6.58
N MET A 71 6.20 1.51 -6.54
CA MET A 71 5.10 0.54 -6.52
C MET A 71 5.12 -0.35 -7.77
N ILE A 72 5.31 0.23 -8.95
CA ILE A 72 5.39 -0.54 -10.21
C ILE A 72 6.50 -1.58 -10.15
N THR A 73 7.71 -1.20 -9.73
CA THR A 73 8.85 -2.12 -9.62
C THR A 73 8.56 -3.29 -8.69
N ILE A 74 7.88 -3.02 -7.56
CA ILE A 74 7.46 -4.06 -6.62
C ILE A 74 6.48 -5.05 -7.26
N PHE A 75 5.49 -4.54 -8.01
CA PHE A 75 4.50 -5.40 -8.65
C PHE A 75 5.10 -6.23 -9.79
N GLU A 76 5.97 -5.63 -10.62
CA GLU A 76 6.69 -6.33 -11.67
C GLU A 76 7.55 -7.47 -11.10
N LYS A 77 8.27 -7.21 -10.01
CA LYS A 77 9.09 -8.22 -9.33
C LYS A 77 8.29 -9.42 -8.82
N VAL A 78 7.08 -9.22 -8.31
CA VAL A 78 6.21 -10.36 -7.95
C VAL A 78 5.81 -11.14 -9.19
N LEU A 79 5.46 -10.44 -10.28
CA LEU A 79 5.02 -11.05 -11.53
C LEU A 79 6.14 -11.76 -12.33
N GLU A 80 7.41 -11.54 -12.00
CA GLU A 80 8.52 -12.35 -12.50
C GLU A 80 8.45 -13.81 -12.04
N THR A 81 7.79 -14.07 -10.89
CA THR A 81 7.73 -15.40 -10.26
C THR A 81 6.32 -15.96 -10.13
N GLN A 82 5.29 -15.12 -10.23
CA GLN A 82 3.89 -15.48 -10.08
C GLN A 82 3.05 -14.94 -11.24
N GLU A 83 2.05 -15.69 -11.68
CA GLU A 83 1.15 -15.21 -12.74
C GLU A 83 0.25 -14.05 -12.27
N ASN A 84 -0.09 -14.06 -10.97
CA ASN A 84 -0.97 -13.12 -10.32
C ASN A 84 -0.38 -12.71 -8.97
N PHE A 85 -0.75 -11.53 -8.47
CA PHE A 85 -0.28 -11.04 -7.17
C PHE A 85 -1.42 -10.95 -6.14
N THR A 86 -1.06 -11.10 -4.86
CA THR A 86 -1.92 -10.78 -3.72
C THR A 86 -1.40 -9.52 -3.04
N VAL A 87 -2.30 -8.62 -2.64
CA VAL A 87 -1.95 -7.37 -1.96
C VAL A 87 -2.59 -7.31 -0.58
N PHE A 88 -1.82 -6.92 0.43
CA PHE A 88 -2.32 -6.59 1.75
C PHE A 88 -2.12 -5.10 2.00
N ILE A 89 -3.22 -4.39 2.24
CA ILE A 89 -3.23 -2.94 2.42
C ILE A 89 -3.63 -2.62 3.86
N CYS A 90 -2.80 -1.88 4.57
CA CYS A 90 -3.16 -1.27 5.84
C CYS A 90 -3.57 0.18 5.64
N LEU A 91 -4.82 0.50 5.99
CA LEU A 91 -5.36 1.85 5.92
C LEU A 91 -5.44 2.54 7.28
N LYS A 92 -4.72 2.03 8.27
CA LYS A 92 -4.64 2.64 9.61
C LYS A 92 -4.22 4.10 9.46
N THR A 93 -4.90 4.99 10.19
CA THR A 93 -4.74 6.45 10.16
C THR A 93 -5.28 7.19 8.94
N LEU A 94 -5.83 6.53 7.91
CA LEU A 94 -6.48 7.22 6.80
C LEU A 94 -7.65 8.10 7.29
N THR A 95 -7.65 9.36 6.89
CA THR A 95 -8.69 10.35 7.24
C THR A 95 -9.42 10.85 5.98
N ILE A 96 -10.55 11.53 6.17
CA ILE A 96 -11.26 12.15 5.05
C ILE A 96 -10.43 13.25 4.36
N GLY A 97 -9.69 14.05 5.14
CA GLY A 97 -8.83 15.09 4.59
C GLY A 97 -7.70 14.53 3.74
N ASP A 98 -7.23 13.32 4.04
CA ASP A 98 -6.26 12.62 3.19
C ASP A 98 -6.88 12.22 1.85
N ILE A 99 -8.10 11.68 1.89
CA ILE A 99 -8.82 11.25 0.69
C ILE A 99 -9.02 12.42 -0.27
N ASP A 100 -9.46 13.57 0.25
CA ASP A 100 -9.67 14.78 -0.56
C ASP A 100 -8.35 15.32 -1.11
N LYS A 101 -7.32 15.42 -0.25
CA LYS A 101 -6.02 15.98 -0.61
C LYS A 101 -5.27 15.13 -1.64
N TYR A 102 -5.41 13.81 -1.57
CA TYR A 102 -4.66 12.88 -2.41
C TYR A 102 -5.51 12.19 -3.47
N TYR A 103 -6.73 12.69 -3.71
CA TYR A 103 -7.67 12.15 -4.70
C TYR A 103 -7.02 11.92 -6.06
N SER A 104 -6.34 12.94 -6.60
CA SER A 104 -5.71 12.88 -7.93
C SER A 104 -4.60 11.82 -7.98
N THR A 105 -3.79 11.72 -6.93
CA THR A 105 -2.74 10.69 -6.82
C THR A 105 -3.34 9.28 -6.76
N ILE A 106 -4.39 9.08 -5.97
CA ILE A 106 -5.11 7.79 -5.87
C ILE A 106 -5.70 7.39 -7.23
N GLY A 107 -6.30 8.36 -7.94
CA GLY A 107 -6.82 8.15 -9.28
C GLY A 107 -5.72 7.77 -10.28
N LYS A 108 -4.61 8.52 -10.30
CA LYS A 108 -3.46 8.23 -11.16
C LYS A 108 -2.88 6.84 -10.92
N ILE A 109 -2.70 6.44 -9.66
CA ILE A 109 -2.25 5.07 -9.31
C ILE A 109 -3.24 4.04 -9.87
N SER A 110 -4.54 4.24 -9.62
CA SER A 110 -5.57 3.28 -10.03
C SER A 110 -5.61 3.10 -11.55
N GLU A 111 -5.52 4.20 -12.31
CA GLU A 111 -5.52 4.18 -13.77
C GLU A 111 -4.27 3.51 -14.34
N ILE A 112 -3.08 3.86 -13.83
CA ILE A 112 -1.82 3.24 -14.23
C ILE A 112 -1.86 1.73 -13.99
N PHE A 113 -2.32 1.30 -12.82
CA PHE A 113 -2.33 -0.11 -12.44
C PHE A 113 -3.35 -0.91 -13.25
N LYS A 114 -4.50 -0.31 -13.59
CA LYS A 114 -5.48 -0.91 -14.49
C LYS A 114 -4.89 -1.18 -15.88
N HIS A 115 -4.11 -0.24 -16.41
CA HIS A 115 -3.51 -0.39 -17.74
C HIS A 115 -2.27 -1.30 -17.75
N LYS A 116 -1.43 -1.20 -16.73
CA LYS A 116 -0.15 -1.92 -16.67
C LYS A 116 -0.30 -3.36 -16.18
N PHE A 117 -1.26 -3.62 -15.29
CA PHE A 117 -1.47 -4.94 -14.70
C PHE A 117 -2.92 -5.44 -14.86
N PRO A 118 -3.44 -5.49 -16.10
CA PRO A 118 -4.82 -5.90 -16.34
C PRO A 118 -5.03 -7.36 -15.89
N ASP A 119 -6.08 -7.59 -15.11
CA ASP A 119 -6.47 -8.92 -14.61
C ASP A 119 -5.46 -9.67 -13.73
N LYS A 120 -4.34 -9.05 -13.34
CA LYS A 120 -3.25 -9.70 -12.57
C LYS A 120 -3.46 -9.78 -11.06
N MET A 121 -4.39 -9.01 -10.52
CA MET A 121 -4.69 -9.08 -9.08
C MET A 121 -5.43 -10.37 -8.77
N HIS A 122 -4.94 -11.20 -7.86
CA HIS A 122 -5.68 -12.36 -7.36
C HIS A 122 -6.67 -11.92 -6.27
N GLU A 123 -6.15 -11.38 -5.17
CA GLU A 123 -6.92 -10.90 -4.03
C GLU A 123 -6.25 -9.67 -3.41
N CYS A 124 -7.05 -8.78 -2.85
CA CYS A 124 -6.56 -7.62 -2.11
C CYS A 124 -7.26 -7.56 -0.75
N PHE A 125 -6.48 -7.66 0.33
CA PHE A 125 -7.01 -7.65 1.68
C PHE A 125 -6.74 -6.32 2.34
N VAL A 126 -7.79 -5.70 2.86
CA VAL A 126 -7.73 -4.39 3.50
C VAL A 126 -7.85 -4.57 5.01
N TYR A 127 -6.80 -4.19 5.71
CA TYR A 127 -6.67 -4.25 7.16
C TYR A 127 -6.81 -2.86 7.76
N ASN A 128 -7.33 -2.81 8.99
CA ASN A 128 -7.49 -1.57 9.77
C ASN A 128 -8.21 -0.47 8.99
N ALA A 129 -9.22 -0.86 8.20
CA ALA A 129 -10.05 0.05 7.44
C ALA A 129 -10.81 1.00 8.39
N PRO A 130 -10.55 2.31 8.38
CA PRO A 130 -11.32 3.25 9.19
C PRO A 130 -12.76 3.37 8.69
N PHE A 131 -13.66 3.96 9.47
CA PHE A 131 -15.06 4.16 9.05
C PHE A 131 -15.19 4.89 7.70
N ILE A 132 -14.20 5.74 7.37
CA ILE A 132 -14.14 6.50 6.12
C ILE A 132 -13.73 5.66 4.90
N PHE A 133 -13.38 4.39 5.09
CA PHE A 133 -13.00 3.47 4.01
C PHE A 133 -14.06 3.37 2.91
N SER A 134 -15.34 3.47 3.28
CA SER A 134 -16.44 3.47 2.30
C SER A 134 -16.32 4.62 1.27
N GLN A 135 -15.78 5.78 1.66
CA GLN A 135 -15.55 6.89 0.74
C GLN A 135 -14.30 6.66 -0.11
N PHE A 136 -13.23 6.13 0.48
CA PHE A 136 -12.02 5.75 -0.25
C PHE A 136 -12.34 4.74 -1.37
N ILE A 137 -13.15 3.72 -1.06
CA ILE A 137 -13.56 2.71 -2.05
C ILE A 137 -14.42 3.29 -3.17
N LYS A 138 -15.28 4.27 -2.90
CA LYS A 138 -16.03 4.93 -3.98
C LYS A 138 -15.09 5.55 -5.01
N ILE A 139 -14.02 6.18 -4.55
CA ILE A 139 -13.03 6.81 -5.45
C ILE A 139 -12.32 5.75 -6.26
N VAL A 140 -11.75 4.74 -5.60
CA VAL A 140 -11.05 3.64 -6.29
C VAL A 140 -11.99 2.93 -7.29
N SER A 141 -13.27 2.81 -6.96
CA SER A 141 -14.28 2.19 -7.84
C SER A 141 -14.58 2.98 -9.12
N VAL A 142 -14.33 4.30 -9.13
CA VAL A 142 -14.45 5.11 -10.36
C VAL A 142 -13.39 4.71 -11.37
N PHE A 143 -12.21 4.33 -10.90
CA PHE A 143 -11.05 4.01 -11.74
C PHE A 143 -10.89 2.50 -12.00
N SER A 144 -11.60 1.65 -11.26
CA SER A 144 -11.45 0.19 -11.30
C SER A 144 -12.69 -0.50 -11.85
N ASP A 145 -12.51 -1.61 -12.58
CA ASP A 145 -13.64 -2.41 -13.04
C ASP A 145 -14.27 -3.26 -11.92
N LYS A 146 -15.49 -3.76 -12.16
CA LYS A 146 -16.24 -4.55 -11.17
C LYS A 146 -15.53 -5.85 -10.75
N LYS A 147 -14.79 -6.49 -11.65
CA LYS A 147 -14.06 -7.75 -11.40
C LYS A 147 -12.85 -7.51 -10.49
N THR A 148 -12.18 -6.37 -10.66
CA THR A 148 -11.12 -5.91 -9.77
C THR A 148 -11.69 -5.59 -8.38
N MET A 149 -12.80 -4.85 -8.33
CA MET A 149 -13.45 -4.50 -7.07
C MET A 149 -13.97 -5.73 -6.30
N SER A 150 -14.41 -6.79 -6.99
CA SER A 150 -14.88 -8.02 -6.32
C SER A 150 -13.78 -8.82 -5.63
N LYS A 151 -12.50 -8.53 -5.91
CA LYS A 151 -11.33 -9.18 -5.29
C LYS A 151 -10.89 -8.50 -3.98
N LEU A 152 -11.51 -7.37 -3.62
CA LEU A 152 -11.26 -6.67 -2.36
C LEU A 152 -11.93 -7.41 -1.19
N LYS A 153 -11.19 -7.66 -0.12
CA LYS A 153 -11.66 -8.30 1.11
C LYS A 153 -11.30 -7.45 2.31
N ILE A 154 -12.30 -6.98 3.06
CA ILE A 154 -12.04 -6.27 4.32
C ILE A 154 -11.77 -7.31 5.41
N VAL A 155 -10.63 -7.18 6.08
CA VAL A 155 -10.26 -8.02 7.23
C VAL A 155 -10.64 -7.28 8.50
N LYS A 156 -11.36 -7.97 9.39
CA LYS A 156 -11.82 -7.46 10.68
C LYS A 156 -10.88 -7.89 11.80
#